data_AF-A0A9Q1E6N0-F1
#
_entry.id   AF-A0A9Q1E6N0-F1
#
_cell.length_a   1.000
_cell.length_b   1.000
_cell.length_c   1.000
_cell.angle_alpha   90.00
_cell.angle_beta   90.00
_cell.angle_gamma   90.00
#
_symmetry.space_group_name_H-M   'P 1'
#
loop_
_entity.id
_entity.type
_entity.pdbx_description
1 polymer ?
#
loop_
_entity_poly.entity_id
_entity_poly.type
_entity_poly.pdbx_seq_one_letter_code
_entity_poly.pdbx_strand_id
1 'polypeptide(L)'
;MFPNDKEDQWSDEGEGPLKCFLEALGNVERKFRAKGKNCPVLTYLVTSRNPVIPGTRALKTLETWGQEITQAFFLSGRPKGPLLKTIRPHIFFDDQKRHIDGARELGMISAHVPYGIGYHKLKGASGAVIDH
;
A
#
# COMPACT_ATOMS: atom_id res chain seq x y z
N MET A 1 -19.90 -2.96 -32.03
CA MET A 1 -18.63 -2.33 -32.44
C MET A 1 -18.33 -1.25 -31.42
N PHE A 2 -17.62 -1.63 -30.34
CA PHE A 2 -17.28 -0.70 -29.26
C PHE A 2 -16.06 0.11 -29.70
N PRO A 3 -16.06 1.45 -29.52
CA PRO A 3 -14.99 2.29 -30.04
C PRO A 3 -13.72 2.13 -29.20
N ASN A 4 -12.73 1.50 -29.81
CA ASN A 4 -11.30 1.79 -29.75
C ASN A 4 -10.73 2.22 -28.38
N ASP A 5 -10.41 1.22 -27.56
CA ASP A 5 -9.56 1.35 -26.39
C ASP A 5 -8.16 1.81 -26.85
N LYS A 6 -7.93 3.12 -26.84
CA LYS A 6 -6.56 3.64 -26.86
C LYS A 6 -5.95 3.21 -25.54
N GLU A 7 -5.05 2.24 -25.61
CA GLU A 7 -4.08 1.93 -24.57
C GLU A 7 -3.39 3.25 -24.19
N ASP A 8 -3.88 3.87 -23.12
CA ASP A 8 -3.26 5.05 -22.54
C ASP A 8 -1.81 4.65 -22.21
N GLN A 9 -0.88 5.33 -22.86
CA GLN A 9 0.55 5.18 -22.64
C GLN A 9 0.84 5.59 -21.19
N TRP A 10 0.94 4.62 -20.30
CA TRP A 10 1.25 4.84 -18.89
C TRP A 10 2.75 5.17 -18.77
N SER A 11 3.07 6.46 -18.77
CA SER A 11 4.45 6.96 -18.63
C SER A 11 5.11 6.49 -17.35
N ASP A 12 6.38 6.10 -17.45
CA ASP A 12 7.35 5.86 -16.37
C ASP A 12 7.48 7.08 -15.43
N GLU A 13 6.51 7.25 -14.55
CA GLU A 13 6.57 8.19 -13.43
C GLU A 13 7.36 7.52 -12.31
N GLY A 14 8.52 8.09 -11.97
CA GLY A 14 9.55 7.50 -11.13
C GLY A 14 9.08 6.69 -9.92
N GLU A 15 9.86 5.64 -9.64
CA GLU A 15 9.62 4.65 -8.60
C GLU A 15 9.23 5.29 -7.25
N GLY A 16 8.01 5.02 -6.79
CA GLY A 16 7.46 5.64 -5.58
C GLY A 16 8.32 5.38 -4.33
N PRO A 17 8.19 6.21 -3.27
CA PRO A 17 9.13 6.24 -2.14
C PRO A 17 9.23 4.93 -1.34
N LEU A 18 8.25 4.03 -1.48
CA LEU A 18 8.24 2.72 -0.81
C LEU A 18 8.66 1.56 -1.73
N LYS A 19 8.99 1.79 -3.01
CA LYS A 19 9.23 0.71 -3.96
C LYS A 19 10.30 -0.28 -3.47
N CYS A 20 11.52 0.19 -3.22
CA CYS A 20 12.63 -0.68 -2.82
C CYS A 20 12.32 -1.46 -1.53
N PHE A 21 11.60 -0.84 -0.59
CA PHE A 21 11.19 -1.50 0.65
C PHE A 21 10.19 -2.63 0.37
N LEU A 22 9.18 -2.37 -0.45
CA LEU A 22 8.18 -3.37 -0.81
C LEU A 22 8.79 -4.48 -1.68
N GLU A 23 9.67 -4.18 -2.63
CA GLU A 23 10.41 -5.21 -3.37
C GLU A 23 11.25 -6.10 -2.44
N ALA A 24 11.86 -5.53 -1.40
CA ALA A 24 12.60 -6.28 -0.40
C ALA A 24 11.69 -7.24 0.38
N LEU A 25 10.49 -6.81 0.77
CA LEU A 25 9.48 -7.69 1.38
C LEU A 25 9.06 -8.81 0.43
N GLY A 26 8.84 -8.50 -0.85
CA GLY A 26 8.45 -9.50 -1.85
C GLY A 26 9.54 -10.55 -2.07
N ASN A 27 10.79 -10.14 -1.98
CA ASN A 27 11.92 -11.06 -1.96
C ASN A 27 11.92 -11.97 -0.72
N VAL A 28 11.53 -11.46 0.45
CA VAL A 28 11.36 -12.28 1.67
C VAL A 28 10.23 -13.29 1.47
N GLU A 29 9.04 -12.84 1.04
CA GLU A 29 7.88 -13.70 0.76
C GLU A 29 8.22 -14.84 -0.21
N ARG A 30 8.89 -14.51 -1.32
CA ARG A 30 9.35 -15.51 -2.31
C ARG A 30 10.30 -16.54 -1.70
N LYS A 31 11.23 -16.13 -0.82
CA LYS A 31 12.16 -17.05 -0.15
C LYS A 31 11.46 -18.02 0.80
N PHE A 32 10.39 -17.59 1.46
CA PHE A 32 9.56 -18.49 2.29
C PHE A 32 8.78 -19.47 1.43
N ARG A 33 8.15 -18.98 0.35
CA ARG A 33 7.39 -19.81 -0.59
C ARG A 33 8.26 -20.86 -1.28
N ALA A 34 9.46 -20.49 -1.73
CA ALA A 34 10.41 -21.41 -2.35
C ALA A 34 10.84 -22.55 -1.41
N LYS A 35 10.70 -22.36 -0.09
CA LYS A 35 10.95 -23.38 0.95
C LYS A 35 9.69 -24.15 1.36
N GLY A 36 8.55 -23.92 0.70
CA GLY A 36 7.25 -24.50 1.08
C GLY A 36 6.76 -24.06 2.45
N LYS A 37 7.20 -22.89 2.94
CA LYS A 37 6.83 -22.33 4.24
C LYS A 37 5.88 -21.14 4.09
N ASN A 38 5.03 -20.95 5.09
CA ASN A 38 4.25 -19.73 5.22
C ASN A 38 5.18 -18.55 5.52
N CYS A 39 4.97 -17.42 4.86
CA CYS A 39 5.68 -16.19 5.16
C CYS A 39 5.09 -15.55 6.43
N PRO A 40 5.92 -15.13 7.39
CA PRO A 40 5.48 -14.42 8.60
C PRO A 40 5.24 -12.92 8.33
N VAL A 41 5.08 -12.48 7.08
CA VAL A 41 4.83 -11.07 6.78
C VAL A 41 3.44 -10.98 6.16
N LEU A 42 2.58 -10.14 6.73
CA LEU A 42 1.21 -9.93 6.29
C LEU A 42 1.04 -8.48 5.83
N THR A 43 0.92 -8.29 4.52
CA THR A 43 0.82 -6.94 3.96
C THR A 43 -0.63 -6.54 3.75
N TYR A 44 -1.00 -5.37 4.27
CA TYR A 44 -2.35 -4.83 4.24
C TYR A 44 -2.42 -3.52 3.45
N LEU A 45 -3.17 -3.50 2.35
CA LEU A 45 -3.51 -2.26 1.67
C LEU A 45 -4.77 -1.66 2.30
N VAL A 46 -4.67 -0.52 2.98
CA VAL A 46 -5.83 0.16 3.59
C VAL A 46 -6.05 1.52 2.94
N THR A 47 -7.10 1.62 2.12
CA THR A 47 -7.45 2.85 1.40
C THR A 47 -8.82 3.38 1.82
N SER A 48 -8.93 4.68 2.07
CA SER A 48 -10.21 5.35 2.28
C SER A 48 -10.94 5.67 0.97
N ARG A 49 -10.34 5.37 -0.20
CA ARG A 49 -10.95 5.62 -1.52
C ARG A 49 -11.82 4.44 -1.95
N ASN A 50 -12.82 4.73 -2.80
CA ASN A 50 -13.66 3.71 -3.43
C ASN A 50 -12.79 2.82 -4.38
N PRO A 51 -13.02 1.50 -4.44
CA PRO A 51 -12.23 0.56 -5.24
C PRO A 51 -12.22 0.81 -6.75
N VAL A 52 -13.27 1.42 -7.31
CA VAL A 52 -13.58 1.31 -8.75
C VAL A 52 -12.51 1.89 -9.69
N ILE A 53 -11.68 2.86 -9.28
CA ILE A 53 -10.66 3.46 -10.19
C ILE A 53 -9.26 3.60 -9.55
N PRO A 54 -9.08 4.17 -8.33
CA PRO A 54 -7.74 4.41 -7.78
C PRO A 54 -7.13 3.21 -7.06
N GLY A 55 -7.93 2.36 -6.42
CA GLY A 55 -7.35 1.28 -5.63
C GLY A 55 -7.05 0.02 -6.44
N THR A 56 -7.66 -0.17 -7.61
CA THR A 56 -7.15 -1.11 -8.64
C THR A 56 -5.76 -0.72 -9.13
N ARG A 57 -5.46 0.58 -9.26
CA ARG A 57 -4.10 1.05 -9.63
C ARG A 57 -3.08 0.68 -8.55
N ALA A 58 -3.40 0.94 -7.28
CA ALA A 58 -2.49 0.63 -6.17
C ALA A 58 -2.19 -0.88 -6.07
N LEU A 59 -3.21 -1.72 -6.25
CA LEU A 59 -3.02 -3.17 -6.31
C LEU A 59 -2.07 -3.58 -7.45
N LYS A 60 -2.35 -3.11 -8.68
CA LYS A 60 -1.51 -3.42 -9.86
C LYS A 60 -0.07 -2.97 -9.70
N THR A 61 0.18 -1.78 -9.15
CA THR A 61 1.55 -1.29 -8.91
C THR A 61 2.30 -2.16 -7.89
N LEU A 62 1.62 -2.65 -6.87
CA LEU A 62 2.23 -3.52 -5.87
C LEU A 62 2.50 -4.92 -6.44
N GLU A 63 1.59 -5.44 -7.26
CA GLU A 63 1.81 -6.67 -8.03
C GLU A 63 3.02 -6.56 -8.96
N THR A 64 3.19 -5.44 -9.68
CA THR A 64 4.36 -5.24 -10.56
C THR A 64 5.68 -5.11 -9.79
N TRP A 65 5.64 -4.71 -8.52
CA TRP A 65 6.80 -4.74 -7.60
C TRP A 65 7.00 -6.11 -6.95
N GLY A 66 6.24 -7.12 -7.37
CA GLY A 66 6.35 -8.49 -6.88
C GLY A 66 5.86 -8.64 -5.43
N GLN A 67 4.90 -7.82 -5.01
CA GLN A 67 4.17 -8.00 -3.76
C GLN A 67 2.91 -8.84 -3.98
N GLU A 68 2.73 -9.85 -3.14
CA GLU A 68 1.42 -10.44 -2.94
C GLU A 68 0.77 -9.75 -1.75
N ILE A 69 -0.01 -8.69 -2.02
CA ILE A 69 -0.80 -8.08 -0.96
C ILE A 69 -1.73 -9.15 -0.40
N THR A 70 -1.54 -9.46 0.88
CA THR A 70 -2.34 -10.51 1.53
C THR A 70 -3.79 -10.09 1.64
N GLN A 71 -4.05 -8.83 2.01
CA GLN A 71 -5.40 -8.30 2.16
C GLN A 71 -5.50 -6.82 1.76
N ALA A 72 -6.60 -6.46 1.09
CA ALA A 72 -6.90 -5.09 0.70
C ALA A 72 -8.27 -4.63 1.24
N PHE A 73 -8.29 -3.50 1.93
CA PHE A 73 -9.47 -2.91 2.55
C PHE A 73 -9.77 -1.53 1.96
N PHE A 74 -10.98 -1.39 1.43
CA PHE A 74 -11.49 -0.15 0.84
C PHE A 74 -12.59 0.41 1.73
N LEU A 75 -12.32 1.53 2.39
CA LEU A 75 -13.18 2.06 3.43
C LEU A 75 -14.24 3.03 2.89
N SER A 76 -14.18 3.42 1.61
CA SER A 76 -15.17 4.30 0.96
C SER A 76 -15.53 5.54 1.79
N GLY A 77 -14.52 6.26 2.26
CA GLY A 77 -14.65 7.47 3.09
C GLY A 77 -14.72 7.23 4.60
N ARG A 78 -14.88 5.98 5.05
CA ARG A 78 -14.89 5.65 6.50
C ARG A 78 -13.51 5.83 7.12
N PRO A 79 -13.44 6.16 8.43
CA PRO A 79 -12.18 6.31 9.15
C PRO A 79 -11.41 4.99 9.22
N LYS A 80 -10.08 5.08 9.16
CA LYS A 80 -9.17 3.92 9.26
C LYS A 80 -9.05 3.37 10.68
N GLY A 81 -9.22 4.23 11.69
CA GLY A 81 -8.97 3.91 13.10
C GLY A 81 -9.61 2.61 13.58
N PRO A 82 -10.92 2.35 13.36
CA PRO A 82 -11.56 1.10 13.77
C PRO A 82 -10.90 -0.14 13.15
N LEU A 83 -10.57 -0.09 11.86
CA LEU A 83 -9.88 -1.20 11.19
C LEU A 83 -8.46 -1.38 11.73
N LEU A 84 -7.71 -0.29 11.91
CA LEU A 84 -6.35 -0.35 12.46
C LEU A 84 -6.33 -0.92 13.88
N LYS A 85 -7.34 -0.64 14.71
CA LYS A 85 -7.50 -1.26 16.05
C LYS A 85 -7.69 -2.77 15.99
N THR A 86 -8.37 -3.26 14.95
CA THR A 86 -8.59 -4.70 14.75
C THR A 86 -7.34 -5.38 14.20
N ILE A 87 -6.71 -4.80 13.18
CA ILE A 87 -5.53 -5.40 12.54
C ILE A 87 -4.29 -5.31 13.45
N ARG A 88 -4.14 -4.22 14.21
CA ARG A 88 -2.98 -3.93 15.07
C ARG A 88 -1.64 -4.05 14.35
N PRO A 89 -1.36 -3.16 13.36
CA PRO A 89 -0.08 -3.12 12.67
C PRO A 89 1.13 -3.00 13.60
N HIS A 90 2.16 -3.81 13.34
CA HIS A 90 3.51 -3.55 13.85
C HIS A 90 4.07 -2.25 13.28
N ILE A 91 3.83 -1.98 12.00
CA ILE A 91 4.25 -0.74 11.36
C ILE A 91 3.10 -0.21 10.49
N PHE A 92 2.82 1.09 10.60
CA PHE A 92 1.80 1.74 9.79
C PHE A 92 2.42 2.86 8.97
N PHE A 93 2.29 2.79 7.64
CA PHE A 93 2.74 3.84 6.74
C PHE A 93 1.53 4.63 6.21
N ASP A 94 1.67 5.93 6.08
CA ASP A 94 0.64 6.77 5.45
C ASP A 94 1.24 8.10 4.95
N ASP A 95 0.64 8.68 3.91
CA ASP A 95 1.07 9.95 3.32
C ASP A 95 0.50 11.18 4.07
N GLN A 96 -0.50 10.97 4.92
CA GLN A 96 -1.18 12.04 5.64
C GLN A 96 -0.82 12.03 7.12
N LYS A 97 -0.24 13.15 7.59
CA LYS A 97 0.12 13.35 9.00
C LYS A 97 -1.03 13.05 9.97
N ARG A 98 -2.27 13.47 9.64
CA ARG A 98 -3.45 13.16 10.47
C ARG A 98 -3.67 11.66 10.72
N HIS A 99 -3.32 10.80 9.76
CA HIS A 99 -3.44 9.35 9.93
C HIS A 99 -2.30 8.81 10.81
N ILE A 100 -1.11 9.38 10.67
CA ILE A 100 0.06 9.06 11.51
C ILE A 100 -0.22 9.45 12.96
N ASP A 101 -0.70 10.67 13.21
CA ASP A 101 -1.03 11.16 14.54
C ASP A 101 -2.12 10.29 15.20
N GLY A 102 -3.21 10.01 14.46
CA GLY A 102 -4.25 9.10 14.94
C GLY A 102 -3.75 7.67 15.21
N ALA A 103 -2.78 7.15 14.44
CA ALA A 103 -2.17 5.85 14.72
C ALA A 103 -1.26 5.89 15.96
N ARG A 104 -0.53 7.01 16.19
CA ARG A 104 0.30 7.20 17.39
C ARG A 104 -0.54 7.24 18.66
N GLU A 105 -1.69 7.91 18.63
CA GLU A 105 -2.66 7.91 19.74
C GLU A 105 -3.16 6.50 20.08
N LEU A 106 -3.18 5.59 19.09
CA LEU A 106 -3.52 4.18 19.28
C LEU A 106 -2.33 3.31 19.73
N GLY A 107 -1.16 3.91 19.99
CA GLY A 107 0.06 3.20 20.41
C GLY A 107 0.75 2.44 19.29
N MET A 108 0.49 2.76 18.02
CA MET A 108 1.09 2.09 16.86
C MET A 108 2.41 2.75 16.47
N ILE A 109 3.38 1.94 16.03
CA ILE A 109 4.57 2.46 15.34
C ILE A 109 4.11 2.92 13.95
N SER A 110 4.31 4.20 13.65
CA SER A 110 3.86 4.78 12.38
C SER A 110 4.94 5.65 11.75
N ALA A 111 5.01 5.59 10.41
CA ALA A 111 5.97 6.31 9.59
C ALA A 111 5.22 7.16 8.57
N HIS A 112 5.45 8.48 8.64
CA HIS A 112 4.95 9.40 7.63
C HIS A 112 5.76 9.22 6.35
N VAL A 113 5.09 8.94 5.24
CA VAL A 113 5.70 8.86 3.92
C VAL A 113 5.51 10.21 3.24
N PRO A 114 6.57 11.03 3.09
CA PRO A 114 6.44 12.34 2.48
C PRO A 114 5.94 12.20 1.05
N TYR A 115 4.93 12.99 0.71
CA TYR A 115 4.38 13.05 -0.63
C TYR A 115 4.46 14.51 -1.12
N GLY A 116 5.09 14.73 -2.29
CA GLY A 116 5.08 16.03 -2.97
C GLY A 116 6.30 16.96 -2.83
N ILE A 117 7.40 16.56 -2.17
CA ILE A 117 8.66 17.33 -2.19
C ILE A 117 9.60 16.64 -3.20
N GLY A 118 9.73 17.19 -4.41
CA GLY A 118 10.82 16.86 -5.33
C GLY A 118 10.77 15.53 -6.11
N TYR A 119 9.63 14.85 -6.17
CA TYR A 119 9.35 13.88 -7.24
C TYR A 119 8.12 14.39 -7.97
N HIS A 120 8.20 14.64 -9.28
CA HIS A 120 7.09 15.21 -10.03
C HIS A 120 5.83 14.33 -9.90
N LYS A 121 4.89 14.81 -9.06
CA LYS A 121 3.43 14.73 -9.18
C LYS A 121 2.83 13.30 -9.32
N LEU A 122 2.48 12.63 -8.21
CA LEU A 122 1.59 11.45 -8.26
C LEU A 122 0.59 11.28 -7.10
N LYS A 123 -0.61 11.87 -7.25
CA LYS A 123 -1.66 11.93 -6.22
C LYS A 123 -2.03 10.55 -5.65
N GLY A 124 -1.60 10.32 -4.41
CA GLY A 124 -2.24 9.46 -3.41
C GLY A 124 -2.06 7.96 -3.63
N ALA A 125 -1.11 7.42 -2.90
CA ALA A 125 -1.06 6.02 -2.52
C ALA A 125 -0.75 5.98 -1.02
N SER A 126 -1.64 5.35 -0.27
CA SER A 126 -1.50 5.09 1.15
C SER A 126 -1.41 3.56 1.28
N GLY A 127 -0.40 3.04 1.98
CA GLY A 127 -0.17 1.61 2.15
C GLY A 127 0.37 1.33 3.55
N ALA A 128 0.02 0.19 4.15
CA ALA A 128 0.48 -0.27 5.45
C ALA A 128 1.21 -1.62 5.32
N VAL A 129 2.16 -1.92 6.20
CA VAL A 129 2.94 -3.18 6.19
C VAL A 129 3.04 -3.72 7.62
N ILE A 130 2.63 -4.97 7.86
CA ILE A 130 2.51 -5.56 9.20
C ILE A 130 3.26 -6.89 9.25
N ASP A 131 4.12 -7.05 10.25
CA ASP A 131 4.90 -8.27 10.53
C ASP A 131 4.09 -9.28 11.39
N HIS A 132 4.39 -10.58 11.35
CA HIS A 132 4.13 -11.63 12.36
C HIS A 132 4.53 -13.03 11.87
#